data_AF-A0AAU9TLY5-F1
#
_entry.id   AF-A0AAU9TLY5-F1
#
_cell.length_a   1.000
_cell.length_b   1.000
_cell.length_c   1.000
_cell.angle_alpha   90.00
_cell.angle_beta   90.00
_cell.angle_gamma   90.00
#
_symmetry.space_group_name_H-M   'P 1'
#
loop_
_entity.id
_entity.type
_entity.pdbx_description
1 polymer ?
#
loop_
_entity_poly.entity_id
_entity_poly.type
_entity_poly.pdbx_seq_one_letter_code
_entity_poly.pdbx_strand_id
1 'polypeptide(L)'
;MKWSAEGPSRTTRTPAHNIVVPSTATDFPPDSSSSQLFGLLISESIKNKIISFTNQRLEMTREKYKRRNKPELKNIDALELDAFIGLLIFSAVFKSNDEDINALFATDGTGRDIFRAVMSKERFAMILLSLRFDDASTRDQRKQTDVATAIADIFSEFIANCQKYYKIGETTTIDEMLVSFR
;
A
#
# COMPACT_ATOMS: atom_id res chain seq x y z
N MET A 1 15.52 -1.60 32.61
CA MET A 1 15.15 -0.21 32.25
C MET A 1 14.02 0.25 33.15
N LYS A 2 14.13 1.43 33.77
CA LYS A 2 13.01 2.07 34.48
C LYS A 2 12.43 3.13 33.55
N TRP A 3 11.16 2.99 33.20
CA TRP A 3 10.42 3.98 32.43
C TRP A 3 10.14 5.22 33.31
N SER A 4 10.20 6.42 32.73
CA SER A 4 9.94 7.70 33.38
C SER A 4 9.02 8.55 32.52
N ALA A 5 8.06 9.24 33.14
CA ALA A 5 7.16 10.18 32.48
C ALA A 5 7.75 11.60 32.36
N GLU A 6 8.78 11.92 33.14
CA GLU A 6 9.45 13.22 33.10
C GLU A 6 10.66 13.17 32.17
N GLY A 7 10.72 14.14 31.24
CA GLY A 7 11.83 14.30 30.30
C GLY A 7 13.09 14.88 30.97
N PRO A 8 14.29 14.59 30.43
CA PRO A 8 15.54 15.08 31.00
C PRO A 8 15.63 16.61 30.96
N SER A 9 16.29 17.20 31.96
CA SER A 9 16.52 18.65 32.06
C SER A 9 17.31 19.17 30.84
N ARG A 10 16.83 20.27 30.24
CA ARG A 10 17.41 20.89 29.03
C ARG A 10 18.69 21.69 29.26
N THR A 11 19.10 21.92 30.52
CA THR A 11 20.24 22.80 30.87
C THR A 11 21.58 22.07 30.98
N THR A 12 21.63 20.75 30.80
CA THR A 12 22.86 19.96 30.87
C THR A 12 23.24 19.39 29.52
N ARG A 13 24.55 19.23 29.28
CA ARG A 13 25.07 18.54 28.10
C ARG A 13 24.49 17.12 28.04
N THR A 14 23.98 16.72 26.88
CA THR A 14 23.41 15.38 26.66
C THR A 14 24.39 14.30 27.16
N PRO A 15 24.01 13.51 28.18
CA PRO A 15 24.84 12.42 28.68
C PRO A 15 25.19 11.45 27.55
N ALA A 16 26.39 10.85 27.58
CA ALA A 16 26.85 9.96 26.50
C ALA A 16 25.88 8.79 26.22
N HIS A 17 25.20 8.28 27.26
CA HIS A 17 24.18 7.23 27.12
C HIS A 17 22.86 7.68 26.49
N ASN A 18 22.67 8.99 26.27
CA ASN A 18 21.53 9.59 25.58
C ASN A 18 21.90 10.10 24.18
N ILE A 19 23.16 9.94 23.76
CA ILE A 19 23.61 10.25 22.40
C ILE A 19 23.28 9.05 21.53
N VAL A 20 22.05 9.01 21.03
CA VAL A 20 21.61 8.02 20.07
C VAL A 20 22.20 8.38 18.71
N VAL A 21 23.17 7.61 18.23
CA VAL A 21 23.58 7.70 16.82
C VAL A 21 22.65 6.79 16.04
N PRO A 22 21.86 7.30 15.06
CA PRO A 22 21.05 6.44 14.22
C PRO A 22 21.97 5.46 13.51
N SER A 23 21.98 4.20 13.92
CA SER A 23 22.63 3.15 13.15
C SER A 23 21.78 2.92 11.91
N THR A 24 22.07 3.66 10.83
CA THR A 24 21.60 3.32 9.48
C THR A 24 22.34 2.08 9.01
N ALA A 25 22.14 0.94 9.68
CA ALA A 25 22.47 -0.35 9.12
C ALA A 25 21.27 -0.80 8.29
N THR A 26 20.98 0.03 7.29
CA THR A 26 20.03 -0.23 6.22
C THR A 26 20.77 -1.04 5.17
N ASP A 27 20.49 -2.34 5.10
CA ASP A 27 21.04 -3.24 4.07
C ASP A 27 20.32 -2.99 2.74
N PHE A 28 20.55 -1.83 2.14
CA PHE A 28 20.15 -1.55 0.76
C PHE A 28 21.31 -0.97 -0.05
N PRO A 29 21.36 -1.22 -1.36
CA PRO A 29 22.35 -0.63 -2.24
C PRO A 29 22.34 0.91 -2.13
N PRO A 30 23.51 1.58 -1.99
CA PRO A 30 23.58 3.02 -1.78
C PRO A 30 22.95 3.85 -2.91
N ASP A 31 22.83 3.28 -4.11
CA ASP A 31 22.26 3.94 -5.30
C ASP A 31 20.82 3.49 -5.62
N SER A 32 20.08 3.04 -4.60
CA SER A 32 18.70 2.57 -4.79
C SER A 32 17.74 3.72 -5.15
N SER A 33 17.01 3.59 -6.25
CA SER A 33 15.96 4.52 -6.62
C SER A 33 14.78 4.46 -5.64
N SER A 34 13.93 5.49 -5.62
CA SER A 34 12.71 5.49 -4.79
C SER A 34 11.78 4.31 -5.11
N SER A 35 11.73 3.87 -6.37
CA SER A 35 10.92 2.71 -6.76
C SER A 35 11.51 1.40 -6.23
N GLN A 36 12.83 1.25 -6.22
CA GLN A 36 13.50 0.09 -5.64
C GLN A 36 13.27 0.03 -4.13
N LEU A 37 13.40 1.16 -3.43
CA LEU A 37 13.13 1.25 -2.00
C LEU A 37 11.67 0.93 -1.65
N PHE A 38 10.72 1.43 -2.45
CA PHE A 38 9.31 1.10 -2.30
C PHE A 38 9.05 -0.40 -2.51
N GLY A 39 9.73 -1.01 -3.50
CA GLY A 39 9.68 -2.44 -3.79
C GLY A 39 10.24 -3.34 -2.68
N LEU A 40 11.05 -2.81 -1.76
CA LEU A 40 11.48 -3.56 -0.57
C LEU A 40 10.32 -3.79 0.40
N LEU A 41 9.38 -2.85 0.49
CA LEU A 41 8.22 -2.92 1.38
C LEU A 41 7.07 -3.68 0.73
N ILE A 42 6.74 -3.32 -0.51
CA ILE A 42 5.76 -4.01 -1.34
C ILE A 42 6.51 -4.91 -2.32
N SER A 43 6.94 -6.06 -1.81
CA SER A 43 7.73 -7.06 -2.52
C SER A 43 7.03 -7.60 -3.77
N GLU A 44 7.79 -8.21 -4.69
CA GLU A 44 7.22 -8.95 -5.82
C GLU A 44 6.25 -10.05 -5.37
N SER A 45 6.52 -10.69 -4.23
CA SER A 45 5.63 -11.69 -3.63
C SER A 45 4.26 -11.09 -3.25
N ILE A 46 4.25 -9.94 -2.56
CA ILE A 46 3.02 -9.21 -2.25
C ILE A 46 2.29 -8.83 -3.54
N LYS A 47 2.99 -8.25 -4.52
CA LYS A 47 2.39 -7.86 -5.81
C LYS A 47 1.78 -9.04 -6.53
N ASN A 48 2.48 -10.18 -6.59
CA ASN A 48 1.99 -11.40 -7.23
C ASN A 48 0.73 -11.95 -6.56
N LYS A 49 0.64 -11.90 -5.22
CA LYS A 49 -0.59 -12.25 -4.48
C LYS A 49 -1.75 -11.33 -4.88
N ILE A 50 -1.53 -10.02 -4.87
CA ILE A 50 -2.54 -9.02 -5.27
C ILE A 50 -3.02 -9.28 -6.71
N ILE A 51 -2.09 -9.48 -7.64
CA ILE A 51 -2.39 -9.75 -9.05
C ILE A 51 -3.23 -11.03 -9.18
N SER A 52 -2.80 -12.12 -8.53
CA SER A 52 -3.49 -13.40 -8.58
C SER A 52 -4.95 -13.29 -8.10
N PHE A 53 -5.16 -12.76 -6.89
CA PHE A 53 -6.51 -12.68 -6.31
C PHE A 53 -7.39 -11.65 -7.02
N THR A 54 -6.81 -10.55 -7.49
CA THR A 54 -7.53 -9.54 -8.29
C THR A 54 -7.96 -10.12 -9.64
N ASN A 55 -7.12 -10.91 -10.29
CA ASN A 55 -7.46 -11.59 -11.54
C ASN A 55 -8.56 -12.65 -11.37
N GLN A 56 -8.57 -13.39 -10.26
CA GLN A 56 -9.69 -14.28 -9.92
C GLN A 56 -11.00 -13.48 -9.79
N ARG A 57 -10.95 -12.31 -9.14
CA ARG A 57 -12.13 -11.43 -9.01
C ARG A 57 -12.58 -10.84 -10.34
N LEU A 58 -11.65 -10.46 -11.21
CA LEU A 58 -11.93 -9.96 -12.56
C LEU A 58 -12.59 -11.03 -13.41
N GLU A 59 -12.14 -12.29 -13.35
CA GLU A 59 -12.75 -13.40 -14.07
C GLU A 59 -14.22 -13.61 -13.66
N MET A 60 -14.49 -13.69 -12.35
CA MET A 60 -15.86 -13.77 -11.83
C MET A 60 -16.73 -12.57 -12.23
N THR A 61 -16.11 -11.39 -12.33
CA THR A 61 -16.81 -10.17 -12.75
C THR A 61 -17.12 -10.23 -14.24
N ARG A 62 -16.17 -10.68 -15.06
CA ARG A 62 -16.29 -10.81 -16.52
C ARG A 62 -17.46 -11.71 -16.93
N GLU A 63 -17.65 -12.82 -16.22
CA GLU A 63 -18.76 -13.75 -16.46
C GLU A 63 -20.15 -13.11 -16.32
N LYS A 64 -20.28 -12.04 -15.54
CA LYS A 64 -21.53 -11.29 -15.35
C LYS A 64 -21.84 -10.30 -16.48
N TYR A 65 -20.88 -9.99 -17.34
CA TYR A 65 -21.06 -9.06 -18.44
C TYR A 65 -21.49 -9.79 -19.72
N LYS A 66 -22.48 -9.22 -20.42
CA LYS A 66 -22.88 -9.69 -21.77
C LYS A 66 -21.69 -9.67 -22.74
N ARG A 67 -20.87 -8.62 -22.65
CA ARG A 67 -19.67 -8.44 -23.47
C ARG A 67 -18.42 -8.67 -22.61
N ARG A 68 -17.90 -9.90 -22.67
CA ARG A 68 -16.75 -10.35 -21.85
C ARG A 68 -15.40 -9.78 -22.30
N ASN A 69 -15.27 -9.40 -23.56
CA ASN A 69 -14.01 -8.91 -24.16
C ASN A 69 -13.74 -7.41 -23.95
N LYS A 70 -14.44 -6.78 -23.02
CA LYS A 70 -14.24 -5.38 -22.67
C LYS A 70 -12.81 -5.15 -22.13
N PRO A 71 -12.06 -4.14 -22.63
CA PRO A 71 -10.69 -3.88 -22.18
C PRO A 71 -10.57 -3.71 -20.67
N GLU A 72 -11.55 -3.07 -20.03
CA GLU A 72 -11.57 -2.84 -18.59
C GLU A 72 -11.69 -4.13 -17.76
N LEU A 73 -12.14 -5.24 -18.35
CA LEU A 73 -12.32 -6.54 -17.69
C LEU A 73 -11.12 -7.47 -17.84
N LYS A 74 -10.06 -7.07 -18.55
CA LYS A 74 -8.86 -7.89 -18.74
C LYS A 74 -8.14 -8.15 -17.42
N ASN A 75 -7.34 -9.21 -17.38
CA ASN A 75 -6.46 -9.46 -16.24
C ASN A 75 -5.45 -8.31 -16.09
N ILE A 76 -5.09 -7.99 -14.86
CA ILE A 76 -4.01 -7.07 -14.53
C ILE A 76 -2.67 -7.81 -14.57
N ASP A 77 -1.62 -7.09 -14.93
CA ASP A 77 -0.23 -7.54 -14.84
C ASP A 77 0.56 -6.67 -13.85
N ALA A 78 1.85 -6.97 -13.69
CA ALA A 78 2.71 -6.24 -12.75
C ALA A 78 2.90 -4.76 -13.11
N LEU A 79 2.99 -4.46 -14.42
CA LEU A 79 3.15 -3.09 -14.91
C LEU A 79 1.91 -2.26 -14.60
N GLU A 80 0.73 -2.83 -14.85
CA GLU A 80 -0.54 -2.16 -14.61
C GLU A 80 -0.83 -1.99 -13.11
N LEU A 81 -0.47 -2.98 -12.28
CA LEU A 81 -0.55 -2.82 -10.82
C LEU A 81 0.33 -1.66 -10.34
N ASP A 82 1.58 -1.58 -10.82
CA ASP A 82 2.49 -0.49 -10.45
C ASP A 82 1.99 0.88 -10.94
N ALA A 83 1.44 0.94 -12.16
CA ALA A 83 0.79 2.14 -12.69
C ALA A 83 -0.42 2.56 -11.84
N PHE A 84 -1.26 1.60 -11.43
CA PHE A 84 -2.40 1.84 -10.56
C PHE A 84 -1.98 2.36 -9.18
N ILE A 85 -0.99 1.74 -8.53
CA ILE A 85 -0.43 2.20 -7.25
C ILE A 85 0.14 3.61 -7.41
N GLY A 86 0.84 3.89 -8.52
CA GLY A 86 1.34 5.23 -8.85
C GLY A 86 0.22 6.26 -8.88
N LEU A 87 -0.92 5.97 -9.50
CA LEU A 87 -2.08 6.86 -9.52
C LEU A 87 -2.69 7.09 -8.13
N LEU A 88 -2.71 6.08 -7.25
CA LEU A 88 -3.13 6.25 -5.85
C LEU A 88 -2.16 7.14 -5.06
N ILE A 89 -0.85 7.05 -5.32
CA ILE A 89 0.13 7.95 -4.73
C ILE A 89 -0.09 9.39 -5.25
N PHE A 90 -0.34 9.55 -6.55
CA PHE A 90 -0.66 10.85 -7.12
C PHE A 90 -1.94 11.46 -6.55
N SER A 91 -3.00 10.68 -6.29
CA SER A 91 -4.21 11.22 -5.65
C SER A 91 -3.88 11.79 -4.27
N ALA A 92 -3.00 11.14 -3.50
CA ALA A 92 -2.54 11.65 -2.21
C ALA A 92 -1.70 12.93 -2.35
N VAL A 93 -0.76 12.96 -3.31
CA VAL A 93 0.07 14.16 -3.60
C VAL A 93 -0.81 15.37 -3.96
N PHE A 94 -1.86 15.14 -4.74
CA PHE A 94 -2.80 16.19 -5.15
C PHE A 94 -3.86 16.54 -4.09
N LYS A 95 -3.89 15.82 -2.95
CA LYS A 95 -4.93 15.93 -1.92
C LYS A 95 -6.34 15.65 -2.46
N SER A 96 -6.44 14.69 -3.37
CA SER A 96 -7.65 14.29 -4.09
C SER A 96 -8.22 12.95 -3.63
N ASN A 97 -7.92 12.52 -2.42
CA ASN A 97 -8.36 11.22 -1.92
C ASN A 97 -9.89 11.10 -1.82
N ASP A 98 -10.57 12.23 -1.60
CA ASP A 98 -12.04 12.34 -1.53
C ASP A 98 -12.65 12.92 -2.82
N GLU A 99 -11.85 13.08 -3.88
CA GLU A 99 -12.31 13.64 -5.15
C GLU A 99 -13.04 12.57 -5.99
N ASP A 100 -14.13 12.96 -6.65
CA ASP A 100 -14.86 12.05 -7.52
C ASP A 100 -13.99 11.60 -8.69
N ILE A 101 -14.08 10.30 -9.04
CA ILE A 101 -13.29 9.73 -10.14
C ILE A 101 -13.63 10.42 -11.48
N ASN A 102 -14.84 10.93 -11.69
CA ASN A 102 -15.14 11.68 -12.92
C ASN A 102 -14.44 13.03 -12.97
N ALA A 103 -14.26 13.70 -11.82
CA ALA A 103 -13.51 14.95 -11.75
C ALA A 103 -12.02 14.69 -12.01
N LEU A 104 -11.44 13.66 -11.38
CA LEU A 104 -10.04 13.26 -11.62
C LEU A 104 -9.74 12.98 -13.10
N PHE A 105 -10.70 12.38 -13.81
CA PHE A 105 -10.59 12.03 -15.22
C PHE A 105 -11.32 13.01 -16.16
N ALA A 106 -11.67 14.21 -15.70
CA ALA A 106 -12.37 15.20 -16.51
C ALA A 106 -11.52 15.69 -17.70
N THR A 107 -12.18 16.00 -18.81
CA THR A 107 -11.51 16.40 -20.07
C THR A 107 -11.67 17.87 -20.41
N ASP A 108 -12.37 18.63 -19.57
CA ASP A 108 -12.69 20.05 -19.73
C ASP A 108 -11.59 21.00 -19.22
N GLY A 109 -10.43 20.43 -18.88
CA GLY A 109 -9.29 21.15 -18.30
C GLY A 109 -9.28 21.21 -16.77
N THR A 110 -10.32 20.68 -16.10
CA THR A 110 -10.37 20.60 -14.62
C THR A 110 -9.78 19.31 -14.06
N GLY A 111 -9.70 18.26 -14.89
CA GLY A 111 -9.16 16.97 -14.50
C GLY A 111 -7.63 16.90 -14.46
N ARG A 112 -7.11 15.71 -14.17
CA ARG A 112 -5.68 15.45 -14.03
C ARG A 112 -5.17 14.65 -15.21
N ASP A 113 -4.40 15.29 -16.08
CA ASP A 113 -3.92 14.67 -17.33
C ASP A 113 -3.14 13.38 -17.12
N ILE A 114 -2.36 13.29 -16.03
CA ILE A 114 -1.59 12.09 -15.70
C ILE A 114 -2.46 10.84 -15.52
N PHE A 115 -3.68 10.99 -14.98
CA PHE A 115 -4.58 9.85 -14.79
C PHE A 115 -5.00 9.25 -16.13
N ARG A 116 -5.42 10.12 -17.06
CA ARG A 116 -5.86 9.72 -18.41
C ARG A 116 -4.70 9.28 -19.31
N ALA A 117 -3.51 9.81 -19.08
CA ALA A 117 -2.30 9.40 -19.79
C ALA A 117 -1.83 7.99 -19.39
N VAL A 118 -2.10 7.57 -18.15
CA VAL A 118 -1.69 6.26 -17.62
C VAL A 118 -2.70 5.17 -17.94
N MET A 119 -3.99 5.39 -17.67
CA MET A 119 -5.05 4.41 -17.98
C MET A 119 -6.43 5.09 -18.15
N SER A 120 -7.41 4.36 -18.69
CA SER A 120 -8.77 4.89 -18.78
C SER A 120 -9.46 4.92 -17.42
N LYS A 121 -10.45 5.82 -17.27
CA LYS A 121 -11.30 5.93 -16.09
C LYS A 121 -11.97 4.60 -15.74
N GLU A 122 -12.52 3.93 -16.75
CA GLU A 122 -13.22 2.65 -16.59
C GLU A 122 -12.26 1.56 -16.14
N ARG A 123 -11.01 1.57 -16.62
CA ARG A 123 -9.99 0.62 -16.18
C ARG A 123 -9.59 0.87 -14.73
N PHE A 124 -9.29 2.11 -14.37
CA PHE A 124 -8.97 2.50 -13.00
C PHE A 124 -10.08 2.08 -12.02
N ALA A 125 -11.34 2.41 -12.35
CA ALA A 125 -12.49 2.02 -11.54
C ALA A 125 -12.65 0.50 -11.44
N MET A 126 -12.43 -0.25 -12.53
CA MET A 126 -12.56 -1.70 -12.52
C MET A 126 -11.48 -2.37 -11.66
N ILE A 127 -10.24 -1.88 -11.71
CA ILE A 127 -9.15 -2.34 -10.84
C ILE A 127 -9.50 -2.04 -9.38
N LEU A 128 -9.92 -0.81 -9.06
CA LEU A 128 -10.30 -0.40 -7.71
C LEU A 128 -11.41 -1.30 -7.12
N LEU A 129 -12.44 -1.64 -7.90
CA LEU A 129 -13.53 -2.53 -7.47
C LEU A 129 -13.11 -4.00 -7.34
N SER A 130 -12.13 -4.42 -8.14
CA SER A 130 -11.72 -5.82 -8.24
C SER A 130 -10.52 -6.17 -7.36
N LEU A 131 -9.84 -5.19 -6.77
CA LEU A 131 -8.65 -5.39 -5.94
C LEU A 131 -8.93 -6.38 -4.80
N ARG A 132 -8.12 -7.44 -4.70
CA ARG A 132 -8.22 -8.45 -3.65
C ARG A 132 -6.85 -8.79 -3.09
N PHE A 133 -6.85 -9.20 -1.82
CA PHE A 133 -5.65 -9.43 -1.02
C PHE A 133 -5.56 -10.86 -0.46
N ASP A 134 -6.55 -11.70 -0.75
CA ASP A 134 -6.62 -13.08 -0.28
C ASP A 134 -7.52 -13.95 -1.17
N ASP A 135 -7.44 -15.26 -0.97
CA ASP A 135 -8.30 -16.24 -1.62
C ASP A 135 -9.70 -16.24 -0.99
N ALA A 136 -10.69 -15.85 -1.80
CA ALA A 136 -12.10 -15.81 -1.39
C ALA A 136 -12.70 -17.20 -1.11
N SER A 137 -12.18 -18.28 -1.72
CA SER A 137 -12.74 -19.62 -1.60
C SER A 137 -12.57 -20.24 -0.22
N THR A 138 -11.49 -19.87 0.48
CA THR A 138 -11.16 -20.37 1.83
C THR A 138 -11.43 -19.34 2.93
N ARG A 139 -11.85 -18.13 2.56
CA ARG A 139 -11.99 -16.98 3.47
C ARG A 139 -12.98 -17.25 4.60
N ASP A 140 -14.12 -17.86 4.30
CA ASP A 140 -15.19 -18.10 5.29
C ASP A 140 -14.74 -19.06 6.40
N GLN A 141 -13.86 -20.00 6.08
CA GLN A 141 -13.25 -20.89 7.08
C GLN A 141 -12.22 -20.13 7.92
N ARG A 142 -11.29 -19.40 7.29
CA ARG A 142 -10.24 -18.64 7.98
C ARG A 142 -10.81 -17.52 8.87
N LYS A 143 -11.92 -16.91 8.46
CA LYS A 143 -12.62 -15.86 9.21
C LYS A 143 -13.11 -16.31 10.59
N GLN A 144 -13.30 -17.62 10.79
CA GLN A 144 -13.69 -18.18 12.09
C GLN A 144 -12.59 -18.02 13.14
N THR A 145 -11.32 -17.94 12.71
CA THR A 145 -10.16 -17.78 13.59
C THR A 145 -9.53 -16.40 13.51
N ASP A 146 -9.59 -15.75 12.36
CA ASP A 146 -9.00 -14.42 12.13
C ASP A 146 -9.97 -13.50 11.39
N VAL A 147 -10.49 -12.49 12.08
CA VAL A 147 -11.41 -11.50 11.51
C VAL A 147 -10.77 -10.64 10.42
N ALA A 148 -9.44 -10.50 10.42
CA ALA A 148 -8.65 -9.73 9.45
C ALA A 148 -8.11 -10.59 8.30
N THR A 149 -8.57 -11.84 8.18
CA THR A 149 -8.06 -12.83 7.21
C THR A 149 -8.07 -12.37 5.74
N ALA A 150 -8.86 -11.34 5.41
CA ALA A 150 -8.96 -10.79 4.08
C ALA A 150 -7.72 -9.98 3.64
N ILE A 151 -6.87 -9.56 4.58
CA ILE A 151 -5.63 -8.79 4.34
C ILE A 151 -4.43 -9.36 5.10
N ALA A 152 -4.66 -10.22 6.11
CA ALA A 152 -3.68 -10.66 7.09
C ALA A 152 -2.36 -11.19 6.49
N ASP A 153 -2.42 -12.00 5.42
CA ASP A 153 -1.22 -12.58 4.80
C ASP A 153 -0.31 -11.50 4.21
N ILE A 154 -0.87 -10.63 3.35
CA ILE A 154 -0.14 -9.51 2.76
C ILE A 154 0.35 -8.52 3.84
N PHE A 155 -0.49 -8.23 4.84
CA PHE A 155 -0.12 -7.32 5.92
C PHE A 155 1.04 -7.87 6.75
N SER A 156 1.02 -9.16 7.07
CA SER A 156 2.11 -9.82 7.81
C SER A 156 3.43 -9.79 7.03
N GLU A 157 3.37 -10.04 5.72
CA GLU A 157 4.55 -9.95 4.85
C GLU A 157 5.08 -8.51 4.76
N PHE A 158 4.19 -7.51 4.65
CA PHE A 158 4.57 -6.10 4.67
C PHE A 158 5.28 -5.72 5.99
N ILE A 159 4.72 -6.13 7.14
CA ILE A 159 5.34 -5.89 8.46
C ILE A 159 6.70 -6.58 8.57
N ALA A 160 6.83 -7.82 8.07
CA ALA A 160 8.10 -8.53 8.04
C ALA A 160 9.16 -7.79 7.19
N ASN A 161 8.75 -7.23 6.05
CA ASN A 161 9.61 -6.38 5.24
C ASN A 161 10.02 -5.11 6.00
N CYS A 162 9.09 -4.44 6.67
CA CYS A 162 9.41 -3.28 7.51
C CYS A 162 10.45 -3.62 8.60
N GLN A 163 10.26 -4.73 9.32
CA GLN A 163 11.18 -5.17 10.38
C GLN A 163 12.55 -5.58 9.85
N LYS A 164 12.60 -6.11 8.62
CA LYS A 164 13.84 -6.48 7.95
C LYS A 164 14.66 -5.27 7.54
N TYR A 165 14.00 -4.24 6.99
CA TYR A 165 14.68 -3.10 6.35
C TYR A 165 14.81 -1.87 7.26
N TYR A 166 13.99 -1.75 8.33
CA TYR A 166 14.08 -0.68 9.30
C TYR A 166 14.55 -1.19 10.66
N LYS A 167 15.62 -0.58 11.18
CA LYS A 167 16.10 -0.82 12.54
C LYS A 167 15.62 0.29 13.46
N ILE A 168 15.01 -0.09 14.57
CA ILE A 168 14.57 0.84 15.60
C ILE A 168 15.82 1.35 16.35
N GLY A 169 15.89 2.66 16.60
CA GLY A 169 16.95 3.25 17.39
C GLY A 169 16.81 2.99 18.89
N GLU A 170 17.63 3.64 19.71
CA GLU A 170 17.60 3.47 21.18
C GLU A 170 16.31 3.97 21.83
N THR A 171 15.59 4.87 21.14
CA THR A 171 14.31 5.41 21.60
C THR A 171 13.22 5.08 20.59
N THR A 172 12.07 4.64 21.09
CA THR A 172 10.88 4.33 20.28
C THR A 172 9.63 4.80 21.00
N THR A 173 8.61 5.16 20.22
CA THR A 173 7.29 5.54 20.74
C THR A 173 6.29 4.51 20.27
N ILE A 174 5.44 4.07 21.18
CA ILE A 174 4.31 3.18 20.88
C ILE A 174 3.05 3.98 21.12
N ASP A 175 2.26 4.12 20.07
CA ASP A 175 0.97 4.82 20.11
C ASP A 175 0.00 4.10 19.17
N GLU A 176 -1.30 4.39 19.31
CA GLU A 176 -2.34 3.86 18.45
C GLU A 176 -2.56 4.76 17.21
N MET A 177 -2.89 4.13 16.07
CA MET A 177 -3.30 4.84 14.87
C MET A 177 -4.72 4.38 14.48
N LEU A 178 -5.65 5.32 14.44
CA LEU A 178 -7.01 5.06 13.98
C LEU A 178 -7.12 5.32 12.48
N VAL A 179 -7.47 4.29 11.73
CA VAL A 179 -7.84 4.40 10.32
C VAL A 179 -9.35 4.48 10.25
N SER A 180 -9.88 5.66 9.90
CA SER A 180 -11.32 5.87 9.83
C SER A 180 -11.95 5.06 8.69
N PHE A 181 -13.00 4.30 9.01
CA PHE A 181 -13.83 3.58 8.05
C PHE A 181 -15.30 3.64 8.52
N ARG A 182 -16.24 3.67 7.58
CA ARG A 182 -17.69 3.71 7.85
C ARG A 182 -18.41 2.64 7.05
#